data_AF-A0A8S1VZS3-F1
#
_entry.id   AF-A0A8S1VZS3-F1
#
_cell.length_a   1.000
_cell.length_b   1.000
_cell.length_c   1.000
_cell.angle_alpha   90.00
_cell.angle_beta   90.00
_cell.angle_gamma   90.00
#
_symmetry.space_group_name_H-M   'P 1'
#
loop_
_entity.id
_entity.type
_entity.pdbx_description
1 polymer ?
#
loop_
_entity_poly.entity_id
_entity_poly.type
_entity_poly.pdbx_seq_one_letter_code
_entity_poly.pdbx_strand_id
1 'polypeptide(L)'
;MLSNTSRGQQQNQFSKTQTQTLIPLSELNHIRGKLKGGNLAQEERQLDKMRMKANSEERMKRWPTTIAAYKQKRDQHRFEKFTVAEEERRKIDIEEEIFQKGEKKITLEKANKQIYEDSDRVKAFHGKMLFSDVLQERDEQIVMEKYKKELLKQQEEIYKQIIEEQLDEYDQKETLKQKLQQQRKKEQKDMLHKQHEEMKEKYLTRLKEERIEGELIKQKVKDALEDEQKISRLKQEKVLENQRLVQQANDQLKEFKVQQKIKEKEEDEKIRLHAEKKQRIAEMRKVREDLKFHEKQEQRQKMIDRQIQQLEVVKKAQEEHLNKQIIEAQVKAEEVEKIKKQKREQMCKAIDYSRKIKDEVKEREAKSVDYHKKEFQSYWEKRGRELEEIERAEITAQRERRVQNSKFQQDQINEKIGLREKEYLEQLDQQEEKQRKIEKEDEIFMMWASQKIQEQSREGKNILPLIKELKNLSKVQ
;
A
#
# COMPACT_ATOMS: atom_id res chain seq x y z
N MET A 1 4.22 16.17 99.51
CA MET A 1 4.70 17.02 100.62
C MET A 1 5.02 18.37 99.99
N LEU A 2 4.34 19.48 100.34
CA LEU A 2 4.35 20.15 101.65
C LEU A 2 5.78 20.61 102.02
N SER A 3 6.06 21.86 102.42
CA SER A 3 5.23 23.08 102.53
C SER A 3 6.07 24.24 103.10
N ASN A 4 5.75 25.49 102.72
CA ASN A 4 6.03 26.74 103.47
C ASN A 4 7.53 27.10 103.70
N THR A 5 7.92 28.35 104.03
CA THR A 5 7.22 29.39 104.81
C THR A 5 7.59 30.83 104.42
N SER A 6 6.67 31.75 104.71
CA SER A 6 6.64 33.19 104.39
C SER A 6 7.58 34.11 105.19
N ARG A 7 7.45 35.42 104.90
CA ARG A 7 7.98 36.65 105.54
C ARG A 7 9.21 37.23 104.83
N GLY A 8 9.32 38.55 104.64
CA GLY A 8 8.39 39.64 104.94
C GLY A 8 9.00 40.97 104.51
N GLN A 9 8.18 41.99 104.22
CA GLN A 9 8.69 43.33 103.89
C GLN A 9 9.38 43.98 105.10
N GLN A 10 10.47 44.71 104.85
CA GLN A 10 10.73 45.99 105.51
C GLN A 10 11.73 46.82 104.69
N GLN A 11 11.39 48.08 104.46
CA GLN A 11 12.33 49.10 103.96
C GLN A 11 13.15 49.62 105.14
N ASN A 12 14.42 49.95 104.88
CA ASN A 12 15.12 50.98 105.65
C ASN A 12 16.23 51.60 104.78
N GLN A 13 16.37 52.92 104.85
CA GLN A 13 17.51 53.67 104.31
C GLN A 13 18.05 54.62 105.39
N PHE A 14 19.25 55.14 105.12
CA PHE A 14 20.01 56.13 105.90
C PHE A 14 20.70 55.59 107.17
N SER A 15 21.92 56.03 107.52
CA SER A 15 22.77 57.08 106.93
C SER A 15 24.27 56.74 106.97
N LYS A 16 25.09 57.52 106.25
CA LYS A 16 26.55 57.37 106.18
C LYS A 16 27.23 57.97 107.42
N THR A 17 28.20 57.26 107.98
CA THR A 17 29.31 57.86 108.76
C THR A 17 30.63 57.38 108.18
N GLN A 18 31.62 58.29 108.10
CA GLN A 18 32.86 58.05 107.37
C GLN A 18 33.98 57.73 108.37
N THR A 19 34.38 56.46 108.44
CA THR A 19 35.51 55.99 109.26
C THR A 19 36.57 55.37 108.36
N GLN A 20 37.83 55.79 108.52
CA GLN A 20 38.96 55.20 107.79
C GLN A 20 39.32 53.83 108.38
N THR A 21 39.17 52.77 107.58
CA THR A 21 39.50 51.39 107.97
C THR A 21 40.91 51.01 107.54
N LEU A 22 41.73 50.58 108.51
CA LEU A 22 43.04 49.97 108.25
C LEU A 22 42.84 48.51 107.81
N ILE A 23 43.23 48.18 106.58
CA ILE A 23 43.04 46.84 106.00
C ILE A 23 44.28 45.95 106.26
N PRO A 24 44.11 44.70 106.75
CA PRO A 24 45.23 43.77 106.95
C PRO A 24 45.92 43.34 105.64
N LEU A 25 47.23 43.08 105.71
CA LEU A 25 48.05 42.67 104.55
C LEU A 25 47.57 41.37 103.87
N SER A 26 46.97 40.45 104.64
CA SER A 26 46.35 39.22 104.12
C SER A 26 45.17 39.51 103.19
N GLU A 27 44.34 40.48 103.56
CA GLU A 27 43.16 40.89 102.80
C GLU A 27 43.56 41.72 101.56
N LEU A 28 44.59 42.57 101.69
CA LEU A 28 45.24 43.23 100.56
C LEU A 28 45.76 42.20 99.52
N ASN A 29 46.40 41.12 99.99
CA ASN A 29 46.89 40.05 99.11
C ASN A 29 45.75 39.22 98.48
N HIS A 30 44.65 38.97 99.20
CA HIS A 30 43.47 38.30 98.62
C HIS A 30 42.83 39.14 97.51
N ILE A 31 42.71 40.46 97.72
CA ILE A 31 42.25 41.43 96.71
C ILE A 31 43.22 41.43 95.51
N ARG A 32 44.54 41.38 95.75
CA ARG A 32 45.57 41.28 94.70
C ARG A 32 45.45 39.99 93.87
N GLY A 33 45.10 38.87 94.51
CA GLY A 33 44.84 37.59 93.84
C GLY A 33 43.61 37.64 92.93
N LYS A 34 42.50 38.22 93.41
CA LYS A 34 41.29 38.44 92.59
C LYS A 34 41.52 39.41 91.42
N LEU A 35 42.43 40.37 91.56
CA LEU A 35 42.80 41.30 90.50
C LEU A 35 43.79 40.72 89.46
N LYS A 36 44.42 39.56 89.72
CA LYS A 36 45.30 38.86 88.75
C LYS A 36 44.70 37.55 88.22
N GLY A 37 43.62 37.68 87.43
CA GLY A 37 43.38 36.84 86.24
C GLY A 37 43.06 35.35 86.43
N GLY A 38 42.02 35.00 87.19
CA GLY A 38 41.67 33.59 87.49
C GLY A 38 40.87 32.80 86.43
N ASN A 39 40.23 33.44 85.45
CA ASN A 39 39.25 32.74 84.58
C ASN A 39 39.85 32.03 83.35
N LEU A 40 40.93 32.54 82.74
CA LEU A 40 41.45 32.02 81.47
C LEU A 40 41.90 30.54 81.55
N ALA A 41 42.55 30.17 82.65
CA ALA A 41 43.20 28.86 82.80
C ALA A 41 42.24 27.64 82.92
N GLN A 42 40.93 27.88 83.10
CA GLN A 42 39.92 26.81 83.06
C GLN A 42 39.32 26.64 81.66
N GLU A 43 39.11 27.73 80.93
CA GLU A 43 38.64 27.70 79.54
C GLU A 43 39.68 27.02 78.62
N GLU A 44 40.97 27.35 78.79
CA GLU A 44 42.08 26.71 78.07
C GLU A 44 42.05 25.18 78.15
N ARG A 45 41.78 24.59 79.33
CA ARG A 45 41.73 23.13 79.50
C ARG A 45 40.56 22.46 78.78
N GLN A 46 39.41 23.14 78.70
CA GLN A 46 38.26 22.62 77.95
C GLN A 46 38.52 22.71 76.44
N LEU A 47 39.09 23.82 75.98
CA LEU A 47 39.54 24.00 74.60
C LEU A 47 40.57 22.94 74.20
N ASP A 48 41.57 22.66 75.04
CA ASP A 48 42.55 21.60 74.81
C ASP A 48 41.91 20.20 74.78
N LYS A 49 40.95 19.90 75.65
CA LYS A 49 40.23 18.63 75.61
C LYS A 49 39.40 18.46 74.33
N MET A 50 38.73 19.53 73.87
CA MET A 50 38.03 19.53 72.58
C MET A 50 39.01 19.36 71.41
N ARG A 51 40.16 20.04 71.44
CA ARG A 51 41.24 19.92 70.46
C ARG A 51 41.84 18.51 70.42
N MET A 52 42.09 17.89 71.57
CA MET A 52 42.56 16.50 71.64
C MET A 52 41.52 15.50 71.11
N LYS A 53 40.22 15.72 71.39
CA LYS A 53 39.13 14.92 70.82
C LYS A 53 39.07 15.06 69.30
N ALA A 54 39.13 16.29 68.77
CA ALA A 54 39.19 16.55 67.33
C ALA A 54 40.39 15.87 66.66
N ASN A 55 41.60 16.02 67.23
CA ASN A 55 42.81 15.33 66.76
C ASN A 55 42.66 13.79 66.77
N SER A 56 41.95 13.23 67.76
CA SER A 56 41.68 11.79 67.84
C SER A 56 40.65 11.33 66.79
N GLU A 57 39.60 12.11 66.55
CA GLU A 57 38.60 11.85 65.50
C GLU A 57 39.22 11.96 64.10
N GLU A 58 40.11 12.94 63.86
CA GLU A 58 40.89 13.04 62.62
C GLU A 58 41.82 11.85 62.40
N ARG A 59 42.47 11.35 63.45
CA ARG A 59 43.27 10.12 63.38
C ARG A 59 42.40 8.91 63.07
N MET A 60 41.26 8.78 63.73
CA MET A 60 40.32 7.66 63.52
C MET A 60 39.78 7.62 62.09
N LYS A 61 39.51 8.77 61.46
CA LYS A 61 39.13 8.85 60.03
C LYS A 61 40.17 8.24 59.09
N ARG A 62 41.46 8.22 59.48
CA ARG A 62 42.57 7.66 58.68
C ARG A 62 42.83 6.18 58.97
N TRP A 63 42.06 5.53 59.85
CA TRP A 63 42.25 4.12 60.19
C TRP A 63 41.44 3.20 59.25
N PRO A 64 42.08 2.43 58.36
CA PRO A 64 41.39 1.61 57.36
C PRO A 64 40.69 0.38 57.94
N THR A 65 40.95 0.06 59.22
CA THR A 65 40.46 -1.13 59.93
C THR A 65 39.24 -0.88 60.83
N THR A 66 38.66 0.33 60.81
CA THR A 66 37.43 0.59 61.56
C THR A 66 36.21 -0.12 60.95
N ILE A 67 35.22 -0.48 61.78
CA ILE A 67 33.97 -1.10 61.29
C ILE A 67 33.26 -0.20 60.26
N ALA A 68 33.36 1.12 60.42
CA ALA A 68 32.86 2.10 59.46
C ALA A 68 33.61 2.02 58.12
N ALA A 69 34.95 2.00 58.13
CA ALA A 69 35.76 1.84 56.91
C ALA A 69 35.50 0.50 56.20
N TYR A 70 35.32 -0.60 56.93
CA TYR A 70 34.95 -1.89 56.33
C TYR A 70 33.56 -1.88 55.68
N LYS A 71 32.55 -1.24 56.31
CA LYS A 71 31.22 -1.05 55.70
C LYS A 71 31.34 -0.20 54.43
N GLN A 72 32.00 0.95 54.52
CA GLN A 72 32.23 1.85 53.38
C GLN A 72 32.91 1.12 52.22
N LYS A 73 34.00 0.37 52.47
CA LYS A 73 34.72 -0.39 51.43
C LYS A 73 33.85 -1.49 50.81
N ARG A 74 33.04 -2.19 51.61
CA ARG A 74 32.10 -3.22 51.11
C ARG A 74 31.03 -2.60 50.23
N ASP A 75 30.50 -1.45 50.63
CA ASP A 75 29.41 -0.78 49.93
C ASP A 75 29.94 -0.06 48.67
N GLN A 76 31.17 0.47 48.69
CA GLN A 76 31.94 0.90 47.51
C GLN A 76 32.14 -0.27 46.53
N HIS A 77 32.65 -1.41 46.96
CA HIS A 77 32.84 -2.58 46.09
C HIS A 77 31.52 -3.15 45.54
N ARG A 78 30.39 -2.99 46.25
CA ARG A 78 29.05 -3.29 45.71
C ARG A 78 28.64 -2.28 44.63
N PHE A 79 28.92 -1.00 44.85
CA PHE A 79 28.66 0.06 43.89
C PHE A 79 29.53 -0.11 42.63
N GLU A 80 30.83 -0.35 42.78
CA GLU A 80 31.77 -0.66 41.68
C GLU A 80 31.30 -1.85 40.84
N LYS A 81 30.85 -2.94 41.48
CA LYS A 81 30.25 -4.09 40.76
C LYS A 81 28.96 -3.73 40.04
N PHE A 82 28.13 -2.88 40.62
CA PHE A 82 26.90 -2.40 39.99
C PHE A 82 27.20 -1.49 38.80
N THR A 83 28.14 -0.54 38.92
CA THR A 83 28.52 0.35 37.83
C THR A 83 29.16 -0.41 36.67
N VAL A 84 30.03 -1.40 36.94
CA VAL A 84 30.61 -2.25 35.88
C VAL A 84 29.52 -3.05 35.16
N ALA A 85 28.59 -3.69 35.88
CA ALA A 85 27.51 -4.45 35.27
C ALA A 85 26.51 -3.56 34.48
N GLU A 86 26.29 -2.33 34.93
CA GLU A 86 25.46 -1.33 34.24
C GLU A 86 26.16 -0.76 32.99
N GLU A 87 27.49 -0.56 33.04
CA GLU A 87 28.29 -0.18 31.88
C GLU A 87 28.36 -1.31 30.83
N GLU A 88 28.43 -2.58 31.26
CA GLU A 88 28.34 -3.75 30.38
C GLU A 88 26.97 -3.83 29.69
N ARG A 89 25.87 -3.62 30.42
CA ARG A 89 24.52 -3.54 29.84
C ARG A 89 24.41 -2.43 28.80
N ARG A 90 24.89 -1.22 29.12
CA ARG A 90 24.86 -0.09 28.17
C ARG A 90 25.68 -0.35 26.90
N LYS A 91 26.80 -1.08 26.99
CA LYS A 91 27.55 -1.51 25.81
C LYS A 91 26.73 -2.47 24.94
N ILE A 92 26.09 -3.46 25.55
CA ILE A 92 25.19 -4.40 24.85
C ILE A 92 24.02 -3.66 24.21
N ASP A 93 23.38 -2.71 24.91
CA ASP A 93 22.27 -1.91 24.38
C ASP A 93 22.72 -1.08 23.15
N ILE A 94 23.93 -0.51 23.18
CA ILE A 94 24.52 0.24 22.05
C ILE A 94 24.86 -0.69 20.88
N GLU A 95 25.46 -1.85 21.14
CA GLU A 95 25.81 -2.85 20.12
C GLU A 95 24.55 -3.41 19.43
N GLU A 96 23.51 -3.73 20.20
CA GLU A 96 22.21 -4.16 19.69
C GLU A 96 21.51 -3.03 18.92
N GLU A 97 21.55 -1.78 19.38
CA GLU A 97 20.99 -0.65 18.64
C GLU A 97 21.69 -0.44 17.28
N ILE A 98 23.02 -0.61 17.24
CA ILE A 98 23.80 -0.56 15.99
C ILE A 98 23.42 -1.73 15.07
N PHE A 99 23.31 -2.95 15.61
CA PHE A 99 22.91 -4.14 14.84
C PHE A 99 21.51 -3.98 14.24
N GLN A 100 20.52 -3.58 15.05
CA GLN A 100 19.14 -3.34 14.62
C GLN A 100 19.03 -2.20 13.60
N LYS A 101 19.83 -1.13 13.75
CA LYS A 101 19.96 -0.07 12.72
C LYS A 101 20.54 -0.62 11.41
N GLY A 102 21.50 -1.55 11.49
CA GLY A 102 22.08 -2.27 10.35
C GLY A 102 21.04 -3.13 9.61
N GLU A 103 20.36 -4.03 10.32
CA GLU A 103 19.31 -4.89 9.77
C GLU A 103 18.16 -4.08 9.15
N LYS A 104 17.72 -3.01 9.83
CA LYS A 104 16.72 -2.08 9.30
C LYS A 104 17.19 -1.39 8.03
N LYS A 105 18.46 -0.97 7.97
CA LYS A 105 19.07 -0.36 6.78
C LYS A 105 19.10 -1.35 5.61
N ILE A 106 19.57 -2.58 5.81
CA ILE A 106 19.62 -3.63 4.78
C ILE A 106 18.21 -3.95 4.26
N THR A 107 17.24 -4.07 5.17
CA THR A 107 15.83 -4.32 4.83
C THR A 107 15.24 -3.18 3.99
N LEU A 108 15.52 -1.93 4.36
CA LEU A 108 15.05 -0.74 3.66
C LEU A 108 15.75 -0.57 2.29
N GLU A 109 17.04 -0.83 2.19
CA GLU A 109 17.79 -0.82 0.92
C GLU A 109 17.25 -1.90 -0.03
N LYS A 110 16.97 -3.11 0.47
CA LYS A 110 16.34 -4.18 -0.31
C LYS A 110 14.94 -3.79 -0.80
N ALA A 111 14.11 -3.20 0.06
CA ALA A 111 12.77 -2.74 -0.30
C ALA A 111 12.82 -1.61 -1.35
N ASN A 112 13.69 -0.61 -1.16
CA ASN A 112 13.89 0.47 -2.13
C ASN A 112 14.37 -0.06 -3.48
N LYS A 113 15.30 -1.03 -3.47
CA LYS A 113 15.75 -1.71 -4.70
C LYS A 113 14.60 -2.42 -5.41
N GLN A 114 13.77 -3.18 -4.68
CA GLN A 114 12.60 -3.85 -5.25
C GLN A 114 11.61 -2.86 -5.85
N ILE A 115 11.26 -1.78 -5.14
CA ILE A 115 10.37 -0.72 -5.64
C ILE A 115 10.92 -0.08 -6.93
N TYR A 116 12.23 0.17 -6.99
CA TYR A 116 12.88 0.72 -8.18
C TYR A 116 12.90 -0.28 -9.35
N GLU A 117 13.24 -1.55 -9.10
CA GLU A 117 13.16 -2.64 -10.10
C GLU A 117 11.72 -2.89 -10.56
N ASP A 118 10.73 -2.63 -9.71
CA ASP A 118 9.31 -2.74 -10.02
C ASP A 118 8.73 -1.59 -10.85
N SER A 119 9.46 -0.48 -11.04
CA SER A 119 9.05 0.63 -11.89
C SER A 119 8.89 0.20 -13.35
N ASP A 120 7.77 0.57 -13.99
CA ASP A 120 7.46 0.17 -15.38
C ASP A 120 8.55 0.58 -16.39
N ARG A 121 9.20 1.74 -16.18
CA ARG A 121 10.30 2.21 -17.03
C ARG A 121 11.55 1.34 -16.87
N VAL A 122 11.83 0.92 -15.65
CA VAL A 122 12.94 0.01 -15.31
C VAL A 122 12.66 -1.40 -15.83
N LYS A 123 11.42 -1.89 -15.72
CA LYS A 123 10.97 -3.17 -16.32
C LYS A 123 11.08 -3.17 -17.85
N ALA A 124 10.59 -2.11 -18.51
CA ALA A 124 10.68 -1.97 -19.97
C ALA A 124 12.14 -1.97 -20.44
N PHE A 125 13.03 -1.26 -19.73
CA PHE A 125 14.46 -1.24 -20.01
C PHE A 125 15.13 -2.61 -19.78
N HIS A 126 14.84 -3.30 -18.67
CA HIS A 126 15.33 -4.67 -18.42
C HIS A 126 14.88 -5.65 -19.52
N GLY A 127 13.64 -5.52 -20.03
CA GLY A 127 13.17 -6.32 -21.15
C GLY A 127 13.98 -6.12 -22.44
N LYS A 128 14.58 -4.94 -22.64
CA LYS A 128 15.51 -4.68 -23.75
C LYS A 128 16.95 -5.11 -23.46
N MET A 129 17.37 -5.07 -22.20
CA MET A 129 18.65 -5.61 -21.74
C MET A 129 18.70 -7.12 -22.04
N LEU A 130 17.67 -7.85 -21.62
CA LEU A 130 17.47 -9.28 -21.94
C LEU A 130 17.40 -9.54 -23.45
N PHE A 131 16.71 -8.67 -24.22
CA PHE A 131 16.68 -8.81 -25.68
C PHE A 131 18.06 -8.63 -26.33
N SER A 132 18.94 -7.81 -25.76
CA SER A 132 20.34 -7.70 -26.19
C SER A 132 21.13 -8.97 -25.90
N ASP A 133 20.94 -9.57 -24.72
CA ASP A 133 21.57 -10.84 -24.34
C ASP A 133 21.15 -11.96 -25.30
N VAL A 134 19.85 -12.07 -25.61
CA VAL A 134 19.29 -13.03 -26.59
C VAL A 134 19.85 -12.82 -28.01
N LEU A 135 20.16 -11.57 -28.41
CA LEU A 135 20.81 -11.32 -29.70
C LEU A 135 22.27 -11.80 -29.72
N GLN A 136 23.01 -11.65 -28.61
CA GLN A 136 24.36 -12.21 -28.51
C GLN A 136 24.33 -13.74 -28.58
N GLU A 137 23.49 -14.39 -27.77
CA GLU A 137 23.32 -15.86 -27.79
C GLU A 137 22.94 -16.37 -29.19
N ARG A 138 22.13 -15.59 -29.93
CA ARG A 138 21.74 -15.90 -31.30
C ARG A 138 22.93 -15.89 -32.27
N ASP A 139 23.82 -14.91 -32.16
CA ASP A 139 25.02 -14.82 -32.98
C ASP A 139 26.01 -15.93 -32.65
N GLU A 140 26.18 -16.27 -31.37
CA GLU A 140 26.99 -17.41 -30.91
C GLU A 140 26.44 -18.75 -31.44
N GLN A 141 25.12 -18.97 -31.40
CA GLN A 141 24.47 -20.13 -32.02
C GLN A 141 24.73 -20.22 -33.53
N ILE A 142 24.72 -19.08 -34.25
CA ILE A 142 25.01 -19.04 -35.70
C ILE A 142 26.48 -19.43 -35.97
N VAL A 143 27.42 -19.00 -35.14
CA VAL A 143 28.83 -19.40 -35.23
C VAL A 143 28.98 -20.91 -34.94
N MET A 144 28.34 -21.41 -33.90
CA MET A 144 28.37 -22.84 -33.53
C MET A 144 27.79 -23.74 -34.64
N GLU A 145 26.68 -23.34 -35.26
CA GLU A 145 26.04 -24.08 -36.34
C GLU A 145 26.88 -24.07 -37.64
N LYS A 146 27.64 -22.99 -37.92
CA LYS A 146 28.65 -22.99 -39.00
C LYS A 146 29.79 -23.96 -38.72
N TYR A 147 30.33 -23.96 -37.50
CA TYR A 147 31.39 -24.87 -37.09
C TYR A 147 30.96 -26.35 -37.16
N LYS A 148 29.75 -26.64 -36.69
CA LYS A 148 29.13 -27.98 -36.79
C LYS A 148 28.98 -28.44 -38.24
N LYS A 149 28.58 -27.56 -39.16
CA LYS A 149 28.49 -27.88 -40.60
C LYS A 149 29.85 -28.21 -41.21
N GLU A 150 30.91 -27.48 -40.84
CA GLU A 150 32.26 -27.78 -41.31
C GLU A 150 32.77 -29.12 -40.77
N LEU A 151 32.51 -29.44 -39.49
CA LEU A 151 32.83 -30.76 -38.92
C LEU A 151 32.08 -31.90 -39.62
N LEU A 152 30.79 -31.73 -39.91
CA LEU A 152 30.01 -32.74 -40.65
C LEU A 152 30.58 -32.96 -42.05
N LYS A 153 30.95 -31.89 -42.76
CA LYS A 153 31.60 -31.97 -44.07
C LYS A 153 32.96 -32.67 -44.02
N GLN A 154 33.76 -32.44 -42.99
CA GLN A 154 35.01 -33.16 -42.76
C GLN A 154 34.77 -34.66 -42.48
N GLN A 155 33.72 -34.99 -41.72
CA GLN A 155 33.31 -36.37 -41.47
C GLN A 155 32.83 -37.07 -42.75
N GLU A 156 32.06 -36.38 -43.60
CA GLU A 156 31.62 -36.88 -44.91
C GLU A 156 32.80 -37.15 -45.85
N GLU A 157 33.81 -36.27 -45.87
CA GLU A 157 35.02 -36.46 -46.69
C GLU A 157 35.86 -37.66 -46.22
N ILE A 158 36.04 -37.84 -44.90
CA ILE A 158 36.71 -39.01 -44.33
C ILE A 158 35.94 -40.30 -44.67
N TYR A 159 34.61 -40.27 -44.56
CA TYR A 159 33.77 -41.42 -44.92
C TYR A 159 33.86 -41.77 -46.41
N LYS A 160 33.90 -40.76 -47.28
CA LYS A 160 34.12 -40.92 -48.72
C LYS A 160 35.49 -41.56 -49.02
N GLN A 161 36.56 -41.12 -48.37
CA GLN A 161 37.90 -41.71 -48.51
C GLN A 161 37.91 -43.20 -48.11
N ILE A 162 37.27 -43.55 -46.99
CA ILE A 162 37.14 -44.96 -46.54
C ILE A 162 36.38 -45.80 -47.57
N ILE A 163 35.34 -45.26 -48.23
CA ILE A 163 34.63 -45.96 -49.31
C ILE A 163 35.52 -46.13 -50.55
N GLU A 164 36.28 -45.10 -50.93
CA GLU A 164 37.20 -45.15 -52.07
C GLU A 164 38.30 -46.21 -51.85
N GLU A 165 38.92 -46.25 -50.67
CA GLU A 165 39.89 -47.29 -50.27
C GLU A 165 39.27 -48.71 -50.31
N GLN A 166 38.04 -48.87 -49.83
CA GLN A 166 37.33 -50.15 -49.89
C GLN A 166 37.05 -50.60 -51.33
N LEU A 167 36.64 -49.68 -52.21
CA LEU A 167 36.41 -49.98 -53.62
C LEU A 167 37.71 -50.40 -54.33
N ASP A 168 38.81 -49.67 -54.10
CA ASP A 168 40.13 -50.03 -54.61
C ASP A 168 40.59 -51.41 -54.11
N GLU A 169 40.35 -51.74 -52.84
CA GLU A 169 40.60 -53.09 -52.30
C GLU A 169 39.75 -54.17 -53.01
N TYR A 170 38.48 -53.91 -53.32
CA TYR A 170 37.61 -54.85 -54.02
C TYR A 170 38.07 -55.06 -55.47
N ASP A 171 38.45 -54.01 -56.18
CA ASP A 171 38.97 -54.09 -57.56
C ASP A 171 40.33 -54.81 -57.61
N GLN A 172 41.20 -54.59 -56.61
CA GLN A 172 42.45 -55.36 -56.47
C GLN A 172 42.16 -56.85 -56.22
N LYS A 173 41.18 -57.19 -55.37
CA LYS A 173 40.79 -58.59 -55.10
C LYS A 173 40.19 -59.26 -56.34
N GLU A 174 39.32 -58.60 -57.10
CA GLU A 174 38.77 -59.16 -58.33
C GLU A 174 39.81 -59.25 -59.46
N THR A 175 40.69 -58.27 -59.65
CA THR A 175 41.77 -58.38 -60.66
C THR A 175 42.75 -59.51 -60.33
N LEU A 176 43.06 -59.76 -59.05
CA LEU A 176 43.81 -60.93 -58.60
C LEU A 176 43.07 -62.25 -58.88
N LYS A 177 41.77 -62.32 -58.56
CA LYS A 177 40.92 -63.49 -58.80
C LYS A 177 40.81 -63.80 -60.30
N GLN A 178 40.66 -62.78 -61.16
CA GLN A 178 40.66 -62.91 -62.62
C GLN A 178 42.02 -63.41 -63.14
N LYS A 179 43.14 -62.85 -62.66
CA LYS A 179 44.49 -63.35 -63.00
C LYS A 179 44.67 -64.82 -62.60
N LEU A 180 44.25 -65.20 -61.40
CA LEU A 180 44.31 -66.60 -60.92
C LEU A 180 43.41 -67.52 -61.78
N GLN A 181 42.22 -67.05 -62.17
CA GLN A 181 41.33 -67.81 -63.06
C GLN A 181 41.92 -67.96 -64.47
N GLN A 182 42.59 -66.93 -65.00
CA GLN A 182 43.31 -66.99 -66.28
C GLN A 182 44.51 -67.95 -66.21
N GLN A 183 45.28 -67.93 -65.12
CA GLN A 183 46.37 -68.90 -64.87
C GLN A 183 45.83 -70.34 -64.84
N ARG A 184 44.78 -70.61 -64.06
CA ARG A 184 44.13 -71.94 -64.02
C ARG A 184 43.59 -72.38 -65.38
N LYS A 185 43.00 -71.47 -66.17
CA LYS A 185 42.57 -71.76 -67.55
C LYS A 185 43.75 -72.11 -68.46
N LYS A 186 44.89 -71.44 -68.29
CA LYS A 186 46.13 -71.74 -69.02
C LYS A 186 46.69 -73.11 -68.62
N GLU A 187 46.81 -73.39 -67.32
CA GLU A 187 47.23 -74.69 -66.79
C GLU A 187 46.34 -75.84 -67.28
N GLN A 188 45.02 -75.64 -67.28
CA GLN A 188 44.05 -76.60 -67.85
C GLN A 188 44.26 -76.81 -69.34
N LYS A 189 44.51 -75.74 -70.11
CA LYS A 189 44.81 -75.83 -71.55
C LYS A 189 46.11 -76.58 -71.81
N ASP A 190 47.16 -76.30 -71.04
CA ASP A 190 48.47 -76.93 -71.17
C ASP A 190 48.39 -78.43 -70.75
N MET A 191 47.58 -78.76 -69.74
CA MET A 191 47.30 -80.14 -69.33
C MET A 191 46.46 -80.91 -70.37
N LEU A 192 45.40 -80.30 -70.91
CA LEU A 192 44.63 -80.85 -72.04
C LEU A 192 45.50 -81.06 -73.29
N HIS A 193 46.44 -80.16 -73.56
CA HIS A 193 47.36 -80.30 -74.67
C HIS A 193 48.31 -81.49 -74.46
N LYS A 194 48.86 -81.66 -73.26
CA LYS A 194 49.66 -82.86 -72.90
C LYS A 194 48.84 -84.15 -73.01
N GLN A 195 47.61 -84.17 -72.49
CA GLN A 195 46.71 -85.32 -72.64
C GLN A 195 46.41 -85.62 -74.11
N HIS A 196 46.29 -84.60 -74.96
CA HIS A 196 46.07 -84.78 -76.40
C HIS A 196 47.32 -85.32 -77.11
N GLU A 197 48.53 -84.87 -76.73
CA GLU A 197 49.78 -85.47 -77.23
C GLU A 197 49.94 -86.93 -76.76
N GLU A 198 49.71 -87.21 -75.47
CA GLU A 198 49.67 -88.59 -74.96
C GLU A 198 48.63 -89.45 -75.68
N MET A 199 47.47 -88.90 -76.03
CA MET A 199 46.44 -89.62 -76.79
C MET A 199 46.87 -89.88 -78.23
N LYS A 200 47.62 -88.97 -78.88
CA LYS A 200 48.25 -89.23 -80.18
C LYS A 200 49.31 -90.34 -80.07
N GLU A 201 50.15 -90.31 -79.04
CA GLU A 201 51.15 -91.36 -78.80
C GLU A 201 50.48 -92.70 -78.54
N LYS A 202 49.46 -92.74 -77.66
CA LYS A 202 48.64 -93.93 -77.38
C LYS A 202 47.92 -94.44 -78.62
N TYR A 203 47.45 -93.55 -79.49
CA TYR A 203 46.87 -93.92 -80.79
C TYR A 203 47.93 -94.47 -81.76
N LEU A 204 49.15 -93.92 -81.78
CA LEU A 204 50.27 -94.44 -82.56
C LEU A 204 50.77 -95.80 -82.06
N THR A 205 50.81 -96.06 -80.74
CA THR A 205 51.03 -97.41 -80.22
C THR A 205 49.86 -98.32 -80.52
N ARG A 206 48.60 -97.87 -80.35
CA ARG A 206 47.44 -98.68 -80.71
C ARG A 206 47.44 -99.03 -82.21
N LEU A 207 47.84 -98.14 -83.12
CA LEU A 207 47.93 -98.46 -84.55
C LEU A 207 49.04 -99.49 -84.84
N LYS A 208 50.12 -99.52 -84.03
CA LYS A 208 51.14 -100.58 -84.08
C LYS A 208 50.61 -101.89 -83.49
N GLU A 209 49.83 -101.83 -82.41
CA GLU A 209 49.18 -102.97 -81.76
C GLU A 209 48.08 -103.55 -82.64
N GLU A 210 47.17 -102.76 -83.23
CA GLU A 210 46.15 -103.15 -84.21
C GLU A 210 46.76 -103.74 -85.48
N ARG A 211 47.97 -103.33 -85.85
CA ARG A 211 48.72 -104.00 -86.94
C ARG A 211 49.16 -105.41 -86.54
N ILE A 212 49.58 -105.63 -85.29
CA ILE A 212 49.91 -106.95 -84.73
C ILE A 212 48.63 -107.76 -84.45
N GLU A 213 47.57 -107.11 -84.00
CA GLU A 213 46.29 -107.73 -83.68
C GLU A 213 45.48 -108.04 -84.93
N GLY A 214 45.66 -107.31 -86.04
CA GLY A 214 45.14 -107.68 -87.36
C GLY A 214 45.78 -108.96 -87.93
N GLU A 215 47.01 -109.29 -87.54
CA GLU A 215 47.64 -110.59 -87.81
C GLU A 215 47.00 -111.71 -86.94
N LEU A 216 46.48 -111.36 -85.76
CA LEU A 216 45.87 -112.24 -84.74
C LEU A 216 44.33 -112.43 -84.87
N ILE A 217 43.59 -111.43 -85.33
CA ILE A 217 42.14 -111.49 -85.56
C ILE A 217 41.83 -112.31 -86.82
N LYS A 218 42.76 -112.34 -87.79
CA LYS A 218 42.80 -113.35 -88.85
C LYS A 218 42.79 -114.78 -88.32
N GLN A 219 43.30 -115.02 -87.10
CA GLN A 219 43.19 -116.33 -86.43
C GLN A 219 41.84 -116.49 -85.71
N LYS A 220 41.35 -115.48 -84.98
CA LYS A 220 40.13 -115.59 -84.14
C LYS A 220 38.78 -115.50 -84.84
N VAL A 221 38.66 -114.87 -86.02
CA VAL A 221 37.36 -114.80 -86.75
C VAL A 221 36.86 -116.19 -87.18
N LYS A 222 37.71 -117.22 -87.13
CA LYS A 222 37.30 -118.63 -87.25
C LYS A 222 36.37 -119.13 -86.15
N ASP A 223 36.36 -118.51 -84.96
CA ASP A 223 35.90 -119.19 -83.74
C ASP A 223 34.55 -118.69 -83.19
N ALA A 224 34.06 -117.50 -83.61
CA ALA A 224 33.03 -116.76 -82.83
C ALA A 224 31.60 -116.73 -83.42
N LEU A 225 31.28 -117.54 -84.43
CA LEU A 225 30.00 -117.44 -85.16
C LEU A 225 28.79 -118.13 -84.46
N GLU A 226 28.93 -118.63 -83.23
CA GLU A 226 28.09 -119.74 -82.75
C GLU A 226 26.92 -119.41 -81.78
N ASP A 227 26.87 -118.27 -81.05
CA ASP A 227 26.13 -118.22 -79.76
C ASP A 227 24.95 -117.22 -79.48
N GLU A 228 24.75 -116.10 -80.18
CA GLU A 228 24.01 -114.94 -79.60
C GLU A 228 22.53 -114.74 -80.06
N GLN A 229 21.48 -114.88 -79.19
CA GLN A 229 20.09 -114.59 -79.65
C GLN A 229 18.89 -114.38 -78.65
N LYS A 230 19.04 -113.94 -77.37
CA LYS A 230 18.12 -114.48 -76.31
C LYS A 230 17.21 -113.59 -75.37
N ILE A 231 17.20 -112.22 -75.25
CA ILE A 231 16.40 -111.48 -74.18
C ILE A 231 15.88 -110.04 -74.51
N SER A 232 14.62 -109.63 -74.13
CA SER A 232 14.12 -108.22 -73.86
C SER A 232 12.59 -108.11 -73.49
N ARG A 233 12.06 -107.08 -72.73
CA ARG A 233 10.67 -106.45 -72.89
C ARG A 233 10.03 -105.24 -72.06
N LEU A 234 9.84 -105.17 -70.71
CA LEU A 234 8.62 -104.52 -70.06
C LEU A 234 8.74 -103.31 -69.04
N LYS A 235 7.70 -102.41 -68.89
CA LYS A 235 7.17 -101.61 -67.68
C LYS A 235 6.50 -100.20 -67.99
N GLN A 236 5.40 -99.73 -67.29
CA GLN A 236 4.98 -98.29 -66.99
C GLN A 236 3.52 -98.08 -66.38
N GLU A 237 3.21 -97.05 -65.50
CA GLU A 237 1.84 -96.38 -65.31
C GLU A 237 1.62 -95.12 -64.34
N LYS A 238 1.12 -95.25 -63.07
CA LYS A 238 0.25 -94.30 -62.25
C LYS A 238 0.71 -92.84 -61.87
N VAL A 239 -0.20 -91.83 -61.82
CA VAL A 239 0.17 -90.40 -61.53
C VAL A 239 -0.72 -89.47 -60.61
N LEU A 240 -2.03 -89.22 -60.85
CA LEU A 240 -2.49 -87.83 -61.18
C LEU A 240 -3.40 -86.96 -60.21
N GLU A 241 -3.49 -87.12 -58.88
CA GLU A 241 -4.79 -86.91 -58.16
C GLU A 241 -5.18 -85.56 -57.44
N ASN A 242 -4.26 -84.72 -56.93
CA ASN A 242 -4.42 -84.13 -55.57
C ASN A 242 -4.83 -82.62 -55.38
N GLN A 243 -5.79 -82.02 -56.12
CA GLN A 243 -5.79 -80.54 -56.35
C GLN A 243 -6.95 -79.62 -55.82
N ARG A 244 -7.91 -80.03 -54.97
CA ARG A 244 -9.22 -79.31 -54.86
C ARG A 244 -9.60 -78.52 -53.57
N LEU A 245 -8.81 -78.48 -52.50
CA LEU A 245 -9.31 -78.13 -51.14
C LEU A 245 -9.26 -76.66 -50.67
N VAL A 246 -8.66 -75.72 -51.40
CA VAL A 246 -8.15 -74.45 -50.81
C VAL A 246 -9.16 -73.28 -50.75
N GLN A 247 -10.31 -73.35 -51.41
CA GLN A 247 -11.02 -72.15 -51.89
C GLN A 247 -12.11 -71.54 -50.96
N GLN A 248 -12.37 -72.09 -49.77
CA GLN A 248 -13.56 -71.73 -48.95
C GLN A 248 -13.35 -70.76 -47.76
N ALA A 249 -12.11 -70.34 -47.44
CA ALA A 249 -11.81 -69.72 -46.13
C ALA A 249 -11.91 -68.17 -46.04
N ASN A 250 -12.24 -67.44 -47.12
CA ASN A 250 -11.93 -65.99 -47.21
C ASN A 250 -13.08 -65.00 -46.91
N ASP A 251 -14.34 -65.43 -46.81
CA ASP A 251 -15.47 -64.47 -46.87
C ASP A 251 -15.95 -63.91 -45.50
N GLN A 252 -15.61 -64.53 -44.37
CA GLN A 252 -16.22 -64.21 -43.07
C GLN A 252 -15.65 -62.98 -42.33
N LEU A 253 -14.60 -62.32 -42.84
CA LEU A 253 -13.89 -61.26 -42.10
C LEU A 253 -14.44 -59.83 -42.30
N LYS A 254 -15.45 -59.63 -43.17
CA LYS A 254 -15.89 -58.27 -43.59
C LYS A 254 -17.01 -57.63 -42.77
N GLU A 255 -17.85 -58.40 -42.06
CA GLU A 255 -19.05 -57.82 -41.41
C GLU A 255 -18.80 -57.11 -40.06
N PHE A 256 -17.75 -57.49 -39.33
CA PHE A 256 -17.58 -57.05 -37.93
C PHE A 256 -17.20 -55.56 -37.74
N LYS A 257 -16.75 -54.85 -38.80
CA LYS A 257 -16.18 -53.50 -38.69
C LYS A 257 -17.17 -52.33 -38.80
N VAL A 258 -18.44 -52.57 -39.12
CA VAL A 258 -19.42 -51.48 -39.36
C VAL A 258 -20.13 -51.04 -38.08
N GLN A 259 -20.30 -51.90 -37.08
CA GLN A 259 -21.21 -51.64 -35.95
C GLN A 259 -20.67 -50.70 -34.84
N GLN A 260 -19.35 -50.50 -34.71
CA GLN A 260 -18.81 -49.67 -33.60
C GLN A 260 -18.97 -48.16 -33.81
N LYS A 261 -19.08 -47.66 -35.05
CA LYS A 261 -18.94 -46.21 -35.34
C LYS A 261 -20.19 -45.35 -35.14
N ILE A 262 -21.29 -45.94 -34.63
CA ILE A 262 -22.58 -45.26 -34.46
C ILE A 262 -22.85 -44.87 -32.98
N LYS A 263 -22.30 -45.60 -32.00
CA LYS A 263 -22.60 -45.37 -30.57
C LYS A 263 -21.89 -44.19 -29.91
N GLU A 264 -20.88 -43.61 -30.57
CA GLU A 264 -19.99 -42.60 -29.96
C GLU A 264 -20.42 -41.15 -30.26
N LYS A 265 -21.51 -40.93 -31.02
CA LYS A 265 -21.99 -39.59 -31.42
C LYS A 265 -23.26 -39.10 -30.69
N GLU A 266 -23.80 -39.87 -29.75
CA GLU A 266 -25.07 -39.54 -29.05
C GLU A 266 -24.90 -39.02 -27.61
N GLU A 267 -23.69 -39.02 -27.06
CA GLU A 267 -23.46 -38.61 -25.66
C GLU A 267 -22.97 -37.15 -25.51
N ASP A 268 -22.25 -36.59 -26.49
CA ASP A 268 -21.67 -35.24 -26.39
C ASP A 268 -22.67 -34.07 -26.50
N GLU A 269 -23.84 -34.23 -27.16
CA GLU A 269 -24.86 -33.15 -27.23
C GLU A 269 -25.79 -33.07 -26.00
N LYS A 270 -25.59 -33.92 -24.98
CA LYS A 270 -26.35 -33.82 -23.72
C LYS A 270 -25.73 -32.85 -22.71
N ILE A 271 -24.49 -32.40 -22.91
CA ILE A 271 -23.76 -31.55 -21.98
C ILE A 271 -23.87 -30.04 -22.35
N ARG A 272 -24.08 -29.68 -23.63
CA ARG A 272 -24.27 -28.28 -24.05
C ARG A 272 -25.60 -27.66 -23.62
N LEU A 273 -26.69 -28.42 -23.63
CA LEU A 273 -28.06 -27.90 -23.44
C LEU A 273 -28.42 -27.50 -21.99
N HIS A 274 -27.56 -27.77 -21.01
CA HIS A 274 -27.87 -27.54 -19.59
C HIS A 274 -27.22 -26.27 -18.98
N ALA A 275 -26.29 -25.62 -19.69
CA ALA A 275 -25.66 -24.37 -19.27
C ALA A 275 -26.49 -23.13 -19.65
N GLU A 276 -27.05 -23.10 -20.86
CA GLU A 276 -27.74 -21.91 -21.41
C GLU A 276 -29.05 -21.56 -20.66
N LYS A 277 -29.65 -22.55 -19.96
CA LYS A 277 -30.88 -22.35 -19.16
C LYS A 277 -30.69 -21.59 -17.84
N LYS A 278 -29.46 -21.38 -17.36
CA LYS A 278 -29.23 -20.88 -15.98
C LYS A 278 -28.90 -19.38 -15.86
N GLN A 279 -28.47 -18.70 -16.92
CA GLN A 279 -28.20 -17.25 -16.90
C GLN A 279 -29.35 -16.39 -17.46
N ARG A 280 -30.14 -16.89 -18.41
CA ARG A 280 -31.17 -16.10 -19.14
C ARG A 280 -32.44 -15.76 -18.33
N ILE A 281 -32.53 -16.20 -17.07
CA ILE A 281 -33.72 -16.06 -16.20
C ILE A 281 -33.53 -15.02 -15.07
N ALA A 282 -32.30 -14.61 -14.75
CA ALA A 282 -32.00 -13.77 -13.58
C ALA A 282 -32.08 -12.25 -13.84
N GLU A 283 -31.57 -11.76 -14.97
CA GLU A 283 -31.28 -10.31 -15.11
C GLU A 283 -32.37 -9.50 -15.83
N MET A 284 -33.15 -10.11 -16.73
CA MET A 284 -34.22 -9.41 -17.46
C MET A 284 -35.52 -9.19 -16.65
N ARG A 285 -35.55 -9.60 -15.37
CA ARG A 285 -36.66 -9.36 -14.44
C ARG A 285 -36.49 -8.12 -13.55
N LYS A 286 -35.31 -7.48 -13.54
CA LYS A 286 -34.99 -6.42 -12.54
C LYS A 286 -34.97 -4.98 -13.08
N VAL A 287 -35.22 -4.76 -14.38
CA VAL A 287 -35.07 -3.44 -15.04
C VAL A 287 -36.35 -2.96 -15.76
N ARG A 288 -37.46 -3.72 -15.67
CA ARG A 288 -38.71 -3.41 -16.39
C ARG A 288 -39.93 -3.11 -15.51
N GLU A 289 -39.82 -3.22 -14.18
CA GLU A 289 -40.92 -2.91 -13.25
C GLU A 289 -40.80 -1.50 -12.65
N ASP A 290 -39.61 -1.06 -12.22
CA ASP A 290 -39.43 0.22 -11.52
C ASP A 290 -39.76 1.47 -12.37
N LEU A 291 -39.57 1.41 -13.68
CA LEU A 291 -39.85 2.55 -14.58
C LEU A 291 -41.34 2.74 -14.94
N LYS A 292 -42.22 1.80 -14.56
CA LYS A 292 -43.68 1.91 -14.83
C LYS A 292 -44.52 2.24 -13.60
N PHE A 293 -43.89 2.41 -12.43
CA PHE A 293 -44.54 2.75 -11.18
C PHE A 293 -44.70 4.27 -11.00
N HIS A 294 -43.68 5.06 -11.34
CA HIS A 294 -43.68 6.51 -11.08
C HIS A 294 -44.58 7.36 -12.01
N GLU A 295 -44.74 7.00 -13.30
CA GLU A 295 -45.60 7.78 -14.24
C GLU A 295 -47.10 7.80 -13.85
N LYS A 296 -47.56 6.84 -13.05
CA LYS A 296 -48.99 6.74 -12.68
C LYS A 296 -49.37 7.55 -11.45
N GLN A 297 -48.41 8.17 -10.76
CA GLN A 297 -48.67 8.88 -9.50
C GLN A 297 -48.94 10.39 -9.69
N GLU A 298 -48.38 11.03 -10.72
CA GLU A 298 -48.57 12.47 -11.00
C GLU A 298 -49.98 12.86 -11.48
N GLN A 299 -50.72 11.95 -12.12
CA GLN A 299 -52.03 12.26 -12.71
C GLN A 299 -53.16 12.40 -11.66
N ARG A 300 -52.95 12.02 -10.40
CA ARG A 300 -53.95 12.17 -9.32
C ARG A 300 -53.96 13.55 -8.65
N GLN A 301 -52.86 14.30 -8.68
CA GLN A 301 -52.76 15.55 -7.92
C GLN A 301 -53.54 16.72 -8.57
N LYS A 302 -53.65 16.75 -9.90
CA LYS A 302 -54.30 17.83 -10.67
C LYS A 302 -55.83 17.88 -10.57
N MET A 303 -56.46 17.01 -9.79
CA MET A 303 -57.92 16.96 -9.60
C MET A 303 -58.40 17.70 -8.34
N ILE A 304 -57.49 17.99 -7.40
CA ILE A 304 -57.81 18.53 -6.06
C ILE A 304 -58.00 20.07 -6.11
N ASP A 305 -57.24 20.77 -6.95
CA ASP A 305 -57.22 22.25 -6.99
C ASP A 305 -58.50 22.89 -7.55
N ARG A 306 -59.44 22.09 -8.09
CA ARG A 306 -60.64 22.58 -8.80
C ARG A 306 -61.86 22.81 -7.88
N GLN A 307 -61.81 22.38 -6.62
CA GLN A 307 -62.93 22.53 -5.67
C GLN A 307 -62.87 23.80 -4.79
N ILE A 308 -61.73 24.48 -4.72
CA ILE A 308 -61.53 25.65 -3.83
C ILE A 308 -62.25 26.90 -4.36
N GLN A 309 -62.48 27.01 -5.68
CA GLN A 309 -63.01 28.21 -6.33
C GLN A 309 -64.55 28.39 -6.27
N GLN A 310 -65.31 27.48 -5.65
CA GLN A 310 -66.78 27.56 -5.60
C GLN A 310 -67.37 28.19 -4.32
N LEU A 311 -66.55 28.56 -3.33
CA LEU A 311 -67.03 29.00 -2.00
C LEU A 311 -67.14 30.53 -1.77
N GLU A 312 -66.76 31.38 -2.73
CA GLU A 312 -66.66 32.85 -2.51
C GLU A 312 -67.94 33.67 -2.82
N VAL A 313 -68.97 33.10 -3.43
CA VAL A 313 -70.08 33.88 -4.04
C VAL A 313 -71.20 34.27 -3.05
N VAL A 314 -71.28 33.67 -1.87
CA VAL A 314 -72.49 33.77 -0.99
C VAL A 314 -72.51 35.02 -0.07
N LYS A 315 -71.43 35.80 0.05
CA LYS A 315 -71.23 36.74 1.17
C LYS A 315 -71.64 38.22 0.94
N LYS A 316 -72.47 38.56 -0.07
CA LYS A 316 -72.63 39.96 -0.56
C LYS A 316 -74.05 40.57 -0.62
N ALA A 317 -75.01 40.18 0.22
CA ALA A 317 -76.44 40.53 -0.02
C ALA A 317 -77.37 40.89 1.19
N GLN A 318 -76.95 41.67 2.21
CA GLN A 318 -77.79 41.90 3.43
C GLN A 318 -77.76 43.31 4.11
N GLU A 319 -77.64 44.45 3.41
CA GLU A 319 -77.40 45.79 4.06
C GLU A 319 -78.45 46.94 3.88
N GLU A 320 -79.74 46.70 3.55
CA GLU A 320 -80.63 47.80 3.04
C GLU A 320 -81.85 48.32 3.87
N HIS A 321 -82.03 48.05 5.18
CA HIS A 321 -83.33 48.31 5.86
C HIS A 321 -83.33 49.22 7.14
N LEU A 322 -82.96 50.52 7.07
CA LEU A 322 -82.87 51.38 8.30
C LEU A 322 -83.67 52.72 8.37
N ASN A 323 -84.08 53.37 7.27
CA ASN A 323 -84.55 54.78 7.32
C ASN A 323 -86.08 54.97 7.24
N LYS A 324 -86.75 55.50 8.28
CA LYS A 324 -88.17 55.97 8.11
C LYS A 324 -88.79 56.99 9.08
N GLN A 325 -88.65 56.88 10.41
CA GLN A 325 -89.56 57.58 11.36
C GLN A 325 -88.87 58.59 12.28
N ILE A 326 -89.20 59.89 12.13
CA ILE A 326 -88.62 61.03 12.89
C ILE A 326 -89.65 62.13 13.30
N ILE A 327 -90.91 62.10 12.85
CA ILE A 327 -91.68 63.34 12.63
C ILE A 327 -92.63 63.82 13.77
N GLU A 328 -93.06 62.99 14.73
CA GLU A 328 -94.19 63.33 15.64
C GLU A 328 -93.94 64.42 16.74
N ALA A 329 -92.77 65.05 16.81
CA ALA A 329 -92.28 65.69 18.04
C ALA A 329 -92.70 67.17 18.32
N GLN A 330 -93.39 67.88 17.42
CA GLN A 330 -93.34 69.36 17.43
C GLN A 330 -94.43 70.14 18.23
N VAL A 331 -95.58 69.55 18.60
CA VAL A 331 -96.78 70.35 18.97
C VAL A 331 -96.86 70.83 20.44
N LYS A 332 -96.13 70.22 21.39
CA LYS A 332 -96.29 70.47 22.85
C LYS A 332 -95.63 71.75 23.42
N ALA A 333 -95.25 72.73 22.60
CA ALA A 333 -94.26 73.73 22.99
C ALA A 333 -94.79 75.02 23.67
N GLU A 334 -96.00 75.48 23.36
CA GLU A 334 -96.33 76.92 23.52
C GLU A 334 -96.88 77.35 24.88
N GLU A 335 -97.68 76.54 25.58
CA GLU A 335 -98.35 76.95 26.81
C GLU A 335 -97.40 77.19 28.00
N VAL A 336 -96.16 76.67 27.92
CA VAL A 336 -95.11 76.81 28.93
C VAL A 336 -94.54 78.25 28.99
N GLU A 337 -94.84 79.13 28.03
CA GLU A 337 -94.15 80.42 27.89
C GLU A 337 -94.50 81.47 28.97
N LYS A 338 -95.75 81.51 29.47
CA LYS A 338 -96.20 82.57 30.39
C LYS A 338 -95.67 82.43 31.81
N ILE A 339 -95.72 81.23 32.42
CA ILE A 339 -95.20 80.97 33.78
C ILE A 339 -93.70 81.29 33.90
N LYS A 340 -92.95 81.17 32.80
CA LYS A 340 -91.52 81.51 32.76
C LYS A 340 -91.25 82.98 33.10
N LYS A 341 -92.15 83.95 32.85
CA LYS A 341 -91.78 85.39 32.90
C LYS A 341 -91.53 85.93 34.31
N GLN A 342 -92.31 85.52 35.31
CA GLN A 342 -92.09 85.98 36.70
C GLN A 342 -91.01 85.17 37.43
N LYS A 343 -90.86 83.87 37.13
CA LYS A 343 -89.68 83.10 37.57
C LYS A 343 -88.38 83.69 37.00
N ARG A 344 -88.36 84.13 35.73
CA ARG A 344 -87.18 84.70 35.05
C ARG A 344 -86.52 85.83 35.85
N GLU A 345 -87.26 86.73 36.48
CA GLU A 345 -86.67 87.94 37.10
C GLU A 345 -86.02 87.70 38.48
N GLN A 346 -86.66 86.94 39.37
CA GLN A 346 -86.01 86.49 40.61
C GLN A 346 -84.86 85.52 40.32
N MET A 347 -85.03 84.68 39.30
CA MET A 347 -83.98 83.81 38.79
C MET A 347 -82.80 84.62 38.24
N CYS A 348 -83.00 85.76 37.54
CA CYS A 348 -81.91 86.63 37.08
C CYS A 348 -81.03 87.13 38.24
N LYS A 349 -81.61 87.65 39.34
CA LYS A 349 -80.81 88.16 40.47
C LYS A 349 -80.03 87.05 41.18
N ALA A 350 -80.61 85.86 41.33
CA ALA A 350 -79.90 84.69 41.86
C ALA A 350 -78.84 84.16 40.87
N ILE A 351 -79.12 84.21 39.56
CA ILE A 351 -78.18 83.91 38.49
C ILE A 351 -76.99 84.85 38.54
N ASP A 352 -77.16 86.16 38.71
CA ASP A 352 -76.06 87.11 38.62
C ASP A 352 -75.11 87.01 39.84
N TYR A 353 -75.64 86.75 41.04
CA TYR A 353 -74.80 86.41 42.20
C TYR A 353 -74.09 85.06 42.02
N SER A 354 -74.81 84.03 41.53
CA SER A 354 -74.23 82.73 41.23
C SER A 354 -73.20 82.79 40.11
N ARG A 355 -73.39 83.65 39.11
CA ARG A 355 -72.44 83.93 38.02
C ARG A 355 -71.18 84.54 38.58
N LYS A 356 -71.27 85.59 39.41
CA LYS A 356 -70.08 86.20 40.01
C LYS A 356 -69.24 85.19 40.82
N ILE A 357 -69.88 84.39 41.67
CA ILE A 357 -69.20 83.30 42.39
C ILE A 357 -68.61 82.26 41.42
N LYS A 358 -69.37 81.86 40.38
CA LYS A 358 -68.88 80.93 39.36
C LYS A 358 -67.74 81.50 38.52
N ASP A 359 -67.72 82.79 38.25
CA ASP A 359 -66.67 83.46 37.47
C ASP A 359 -65.40 83.57 38.31
N GLU A 360 -65.50 83.88 39.61
CA GLU A 360 -64.36 83.83 40.56
C GLU A 360 -63.83 82.41 40.77
N VAL A 361 -64.71 81.41 40.92
CA VAL A 361 -64.32 79.99 40.99
C VAL A 361 -63.70 79.54 39.68
N LYS A 362 -64.30 79.87 38.53
CA LYS A 362 -63.78 79.57 37.19
C LYS A 362 -62.47 80.28 36.90
N GLU A 363 -62.22 81.48 37.44
CA GLU A 363 -60.93 82.17 37.31
C GLU A 363 -59.85 81.50 38.17
N ARG A 364 -60.18 81.03 39.38
CA ARG A 364 -59.27 80.22 40.20
C ARG A 364 -59.01 78.84 39.60
N GLU A 365 -60.05 78.18 39.09
CA GLU A 365 -59.95 76.93 38.36
C GLU A 365 -59.17 77.12 37.07
N ALA A 366 -59.37 78.19 36.31
CA ALA A 366 -58.58 78.50 35.11
C ALA A 366 -57.10 78.73 35.46
N LYS A 367 -56.80 79.51 36.50
CA LYS A 367 -55.42 79.71 36.99
C LYS A 367 -54.78 78.41 37.50
N SER A 368 -55.55 77.56 38.17
CA SER A 368 -55.11 76.24 38.64
C SER A 368 -54.88 75.28 37.47
N VAL A 369 -55.80 75.24 36.49
CA VAL A 369 -55.68 74.46 35.26
C VAL A 369 -54.52 74.95 34.41
N ASP A 370 -54.29 76.26 34.28
CA ASP A 370 -53.12 76.82 33.58
C ASP A 370 -51.81 76.51 34.31
N TYR A 371 -51.80 76.53 35.65
CA TYR A 371 -50.65 76.10 36.46
C TYR A 371 -50.37 74.60 36.26
N HIS A 372 -51.38 73.75 36.44
CA HIS A 372 -51.27 72.30 36.20
C HIS A 372 -50.93 71.98 34.75
N LYS A 373 -51.41 72.76 33.77
CA LYS A 373 -51.07 72.61 32.35
C LYS A 373 -49.62 72.98 32.08
N LYS A 374 -49.08 74.02 32.73
CA LYS A 374 -47.65 74.38 32.65
C LYS A 374 -46.76 73.35 33.32
N GLU A 375 -47.13 72.87 34.51
CA GLU A 375 -46.45 71.76 35.20
C GLU A 375 -46.45 70.50 34.32
N PHE A 376 -47.63 70.08 33.82
CA PHE A 376 -47.80 68.94 32.93
C PHE A 376 -47.01 69.11 31.63
N GLN A 377 -47.04 70.29 31.00
CA GLN A 377 -46.21 70.59 29.83
C GLN A 377 -44.72 70.46 30.16
N SER A 378 -44.23 71.06 31.25
CA SER A 378 -42.82 70.97 31.64
C SER A 378 -42.39 69.53 31.95
N TYR A 379 -43.28 68.73 32.56
CA TYR A 379 -43.10 67.31 32.82
C TYR A 379 -43.03 66.52 31.51
N TRP A 380 -43.92 66.77 30.55
CA TRP A 380 -43.90 66.09 29.25
C TRP A 380 -42.75 66.55 28.34
N GLU A 381 -42.34 67.81 28.40
CA GLU A 381 -41.12 68.27 27.72
C GLU A 381 -39.87 67.61 28.31
N LYS A 382 -39.80 67.48 29.65
CA LYS A 382 -38.71 66.76 30.30
C LYS A 382 -38.76 65.26 29.95
N ARG A 383 -39.93 64.63 30.02
CA ARG A 383 -40.12 63.22 29.72
C ARG A 383 -39.87 62.91 28.24
N GLY A 384 -40.24 63.81 27.34
CA GLY A 384 -39.92 63.76 25.91
C GLY A 384 -38.41 63.81 25.68
N ARG A 385 -37.70 64.75 26.32
CA ARG A 385 -36.22 64.80 26.29
C ARG A 385 -35.58 63.52 26.84
N GLU A 386 -36.05 63.00 27.98
CA GLU A 386 -35.58 61.73 28.55
C GLU A 386 -35.81 60.55 27.58
N LEU A 387 -36.97 60.49 26.91
CA LEU A 387 -37.27 59.45 25.92
C LEU A 387 -36.40 59.60 24.67
N GLU A 388 -36.22 60.80 24.13
CA GLU A 388 -35.32 61.07 23.01
C GLU A 388 -33.86 60.69 23.35
N GLU A 389 -33.40 60.97 24.57
CA GLU A 389 -32.06 60.57 25.03
C GLU A 389 -31.91 59.05 25.10
N ILE A 390 -32.94 58.34 25.60
CA ILE A 390 -32.96 56.86 25.64
C ILE A 390 -33.00 56.28 24.22
N GLU A 391 -33.85 56.78 23.33
CA GLU A 391 -33.92 56.33 21.94
C GLU A 391 -32.61 56.59 21.19
N ARG A 392 -32.01 57.77 21.35
CA ARG A 392 -30.69 58.09 20.77
C ARG A 392 -29.62 57.15 21.32
N ALA A 393 -29.59 56.91 22.63
CA ALA A 393 -28.65 55.99 23.26
C ALA A 393 -28.82 54.55 22.73
N GLU A 394 -30.06 54.07 22.57
CA GLU A 394 -30.33 52.75 22.00
C GLU A 394 -29.91 52.67 20.53
N ILE A 395 -30.24 53.67 19.71
CA ILE A 395 -29.84 53.74 18.29
C ILE A 395 -28.31 53.75 18.17
N THR A 396 -27.59 54.51 19.02
CA THR A 396 -26.12 54.50 19.04
C THR A 396 -25.56 53.15 19.47
N ALA A 397 -26.09 52.54 20.54
CA ALA A 397 -25.64 51.22 21.01
C ALA A 397 -25.92 50.11 19.98
N GLN A 398 -27.07 50.15 19.29
CA GLN A 398 -27.37 49.27 18.17
C GLN A 398 -26.41 49.48 17.00
N ARG A 399 -26.10 50.74 16.66
CA ARG A 399 -25.13 51.07 15.60
C ARG A 399 -23.73 50.59 15.94
N GLU A 400 -23.27 50.78 17.18
CA GLU A 400 -21.98 50.28 17.66
C GLU A 400 -21.91 48.75 17.59
N ARG A 401 -22.94 48.03 18.05
CA ARG A 401 -23.02 46.56 17.92
C ARG A 401 -22.98 46.11 16.46
N ARG A 402 -23.67 46.81 15.54
CA ARG A 402 -23.62 46.52 14.09
C ARG A 402 -22.22 46.75 13.53
N VAL A 403 -21.53 47.82 13.92
CA VAL A 403 -20.15 48.11 13.52
C VAL A 403 -19.18 47.06 14.08
N GLN A 404 -19.31 46.66 15.33
CA GLN A 404 -18.50 45.60 15.94
C GLN A 404 -18.70 44.26 15.23
N ASN A 405 -19.94 43.86 14.97
CA ASN A 405 -20.24 42.63 14.24
C ASN A 405 -19.72 42.67 12.80
N SER A 406 -19.87 43.81 12.11
CA SER A 406 -19.31 44.02 10.76
C SER A 406 -17.78 43.93 10.74
N LYS A 407 -17.08 44.50 11.73
CA LYS A 407 -15.63 44.34 11.88
C LYS A 407 -15.24 42.88 12.11
N PHE A 408 -15.88 42.22 13.07
CA PHE A 408 -15.63 40.80 13.37
C PHE A 408 -15.86 39.89 12.16
N GLN A 409 -16.92 40.13 11.38
CA GLN A 409 -17.16 39.41 10.12
C GLN A 409 -16.07 39.70 9.08
N GLN A 410 -15.61 40.95 8.96
CA GLN A 410 -14.50 41.30 8.08
C GLN A 410 -13.19 40.62 8.50
N ASP A 411 -12.91 40.56 9.81
CA ASP A 411 -11.73 39.88 10.36
C ASP A 411 -11.80 38.36 10.09
N GLN A 412 -12.97 37.73 10.25
CA GLN A 412 -13.20 36.33 9.88
C GLN A 412 -13.07 36.07 8.37
N ILE A 413 -13.47 37.03 7.52
CA ILE A 413 -13.27 36.94 6.06
C ILE A 413 -11.77 37.03 5.75
N ASN A 414 -11.06 37.98 6.35
CA ASN A 414 -9.62 38.16 6.16
C ASN A 414 -8.83 36.92 6.66
N GLU A 415 -9.19 36.35 7.80
CA GLU A 415 -8.62 35.11 8.33
C GLU A 415 -8.85 33.94 7.37
N LYS A 416 -10.07 33.75 6.86
CA LYS A 416 -10.37 32.72 5.86
C LYS A 416 -9.63 32.91 4.53
N ILE A 417 -9.42 34.16 4.10
CA ILE A 417 -8.61 34.48 2.92
C ILE A 417 -7.14 34.08 3.19
N GLY A 418 -6.56 34.49 4.33
CA GLY A 418 -5.19 34.14 4.69
C GLY A 418 -4.96 32.65 4.93
N LEU A 419 -5.97 31.92 5.43
CA LEU A 419 -5.92 30.46 5.51
C LEU A 419 -5.95 29.83 4.11
N ARG A 420 -6.84 30.26 3.21
CA ARG A 420 -6.89 29.77 1.83
C ARG A 420 -5.62 30.10 1.04
N GLU A 421 -5.02 31.26 1.29
CA GLU A 421 -3.74 31.64 0.67
C GLU A 421 -2.60 30.74 1.14
N LYS A 422 -2.54 30.42 2.45
CA LYS A 422 -1.60 29.41 2.97
C LYS A 422 -1.85 28.02 2.40
N GLU A 423 -3.11 27.55 2.38
CA GLU A 423 -3.48 26.27 1.76
C GLU A 423 -3.05 26.20 0.28
N TYR A 424 -3.18 27.31 -0.46
CA TYR A 424 -2.78 27.41 -1.86
C TYR A 424 -1.24 27.40 -2.02
N LEU A 425 -0.52 28.11 -1.16
CA LEU A 425 0.95 28.09 -1.13
C LEU A 425 1.48 26.70 -0.75
N GLU A 426 0.90 26.05 0.27
CA GLU A 426 1.24 24.67 0.66
C GLU A 426 0.94 23.66 -0.46
N GLN A 427 -0.15 23.84 -1.21
CA GLN A 427 -0.45 23.03 -2.40
C GLN A 427 0.59 23.23 -3.51
N LEU A 428 1.01 24.48 -3.75
CA LEU A 428 2.03 24.82 -4.74
C LEU A 428 3.40 24.25 -4.34
N ASP A 429 3.80 24.40 -3.08
CA ASP A 429 5.04 23.83 -2.52
C ASP A 429 5.05 22.30 -2.60
N GLN A 430 3.93 21.65 -2.27
CA GLN A 430 3.77 20.19 -2.44
C GLN A 430 3.82 19.76 -3.91
N GLN A 431 3.31 20.59 -4.83
CA GLN A 431 3.35 20.31 -6.26
C GLN A 431 4.78 20.46 -6.81
N GLU A 432 5.52 21.49 -6.38
CA GLU A 432 6.94 21.67 -6.67
C GLU A 432 7.81 20.58 -6.03
N GLU A 433 7.50 20.12 -4.82
CA GLU A 433 8.21 18.99 -4.18
C GLU A 433 7.97 17.68 -4.93
N LYS A 434 6.74 17.41 -5.38
CA LYS A 434 6.43 16.25 -6.25
C LYS A 434 7.18 16.33 -7.58
N GLN A 435 7.18 17.51 -8.21
CA GLN A 435 7.90 17.75 -9.46
C GLN A 435 9.41 17.51 -9.29
N ARG A 436 10.03 18.10 -8.25
CA ARG A 436 11.45 17.88 -7.91
C ARG A 436 11.78 16.43 -7.53
N LYS A 437 10.81 15.64 -7.05
CA LYS A 437 10.98 14.19 -6.83
C LYS A 437 11.00 13.42 -8.14
N ILE A 438 10.05 13.69 -9.04
CA ILE A 438 9.99 13.09 -10.38
C ILE A 438 11.28 13.40 -11.16
N GLU A 439 11.74 14.66 -11.15
CA GLU A 439 12.98 15.08 -11.81
C GLU A 439 14.21 14.35 -11.26
N LYS A 440 14.30 14.14 -9.94
CA LYS A 440 15.38 13.34 -9.33
C LYS A 440 15.28 11.85 -9.68
N GLU A 441 14.08 11.29 -9.71
CA GLU A 441 13.86 9.91 -10.15
C GLU A 441 14.24 9.72 -11.63
N ASP A 442 13.98 10.72 -12.47
CA ASP A 442 14.42 10.78 -13.87
C ASP A 442 15.95 10.86 -14.00
N GLU A 443 16.62 11.73 -13.25
CA GLU A 443 18.08 11.83 -13.21
C GLU A 443 18.72 10.50 -12.77
N ILE A 444 18.20 9.89 -11.70
CA ILE A 444 18.65 8.58 -11.20
C ILE A 444 18.44 7.50 -12.25
N PHE A 445 17.27 7.45 -12.89
CA PHE A 445 16.96 6.49 -13.95
C PHE A 445 17.89 6.66 -15.16
N MET A 446 18.13 7.90 -15.60
CA MET A 446 18.98 8.20 -16.76
C MET A 446 20.45 7.89 -16.47
N MET A 447 20.95 8.14 -15.26
CA MET A 447 22.29 7.74 -14.84
C MET A 447 22.43 6.22 -14.79
N TRP A 448 21.46 5.52 -14.18
CA TRP A 448 21.42 4.05 -14.10
C TRP A 448 21.35 3.40 -15.50
N ALA A 449 20.46 3.88 -16.36
CA ALA A 449 20.30 3.37 -17.73
C ALA A 449 21.56 3.63 -18.57
N SER A 450 22.20 4.79 -18.41
CA SER A 450 23.47 5.11 -19.06
C SER A 450 24.60 4.19 -18.59
N GLN A 451 24.69 3.92 -17.28
CA GLN A 451 25.63 2.93 -16.74
C GLN A 451 25.38 1.54 -17.34
N LYS A 452 24.12 1.09 -17.41
CA LYS A 452 23.77 -0.22 -17.98
C LYS A 452 24.07 -0.33 -19.48
N ILE A 453 23.88 0.75 -20.25
CA ILE A 453 24.32 0.82 -21.66
C ILE A 453 25.84 0.70 -21.75
N GLN A 454 26.60 1.37 -20.88
CA GLN A 454 28.06 1.26 -20.86
C GLN A 454 28.53 -0.15 -20.46
N GLU A 455 27.87 -0.79 -19.50
CA GLU A 455 28.16 -2.18 -19.10
C GLU A 455 27.93 -3.15 -20.28
N GLN A 456 26.75 -3.14 -20.89
CA GLN A 456 26.50 -3.98 -22.09
C GLN A 456 27.44 -3.65 -23.25
N SER A 457 27.80 -2.37 -23.45
CA SER A 457 28.76 -1.98 -24.49
C SER A 457 30.19 -2.51 -24.22
N ARG A 458 30.59 -2.66 -22.95
CA ARG A 458 31.89 -3.24 -22.56
C ARG A 458 31.88 -4.77 -22.72
N GLU A 459 30.73 -5.40 -22.50
CA GLU A 459 30.50 -6.83 -22.77
C GLU A 459 30.44 -7.16 -24.27
N GLY A 460 30.44 -6.15 -25.16
CA GLY A 460 30.37 -6.34 -26.61
C GLY A 460 28.94 -6.57 -27.14
N LYS A 461 27.92 -6.39 -26.29
CA LYS A 461 26.51 -6.64 -26.61
C LYS A 461 25.90 -5.56 -27.50
N ASN A 462 24.81 -5.90 -28.17
CA ASN A 462 24.10 -4.98 -29.05
C ASN A 462 23.27 -3.97 -28.23
N ILE A 463 23.80 -2.76 -28.04
CA ILE A 463 23.16 -1.69 -27.26
C ILE A 463 22.01 -0.94 -27.98
N LEU A 464 21.76 -1.21 -29.27
CA LEU A 464 20.73 -0.51 -30.05
C LEU A 464 19.30 -0.63 -29.46
N PRO A 465 18.85 -1.79 -28.93
CA PRO A 465 17.55 -1.91 -28.27
C PRO A 465 17.43 -1.00 -27.04
N LEU A 466 18.48 -0.90 -26.20
CA LEU A 466 18.51 -0.02 -25.04
C LEU A 466 18.42 1.46 -25.43
N ILE A 467 19.22 1.89 -26.40
CA ILE A 467 19.23 3.29 -26.89
C ILE A 467 17.87 3.65 -27.50
N LYS A 468 17.23 2.73 -28.21
CA LYS A 468 15.89 2.96 -28.78
C LYS A 468 14.83 3.10 -27.69
N GLU A 469 14.90 2.28 -26.63
CA GLU A 469 13.95 2.34 -25.53
C GLU A 469 14.12 3.59 -24.68
N LEU A 470 15.35 3.98 -24.38
CA LEU A 470 15.65 5.24 -23.67
C LEU A 470 15.08 6.45 -24.43
N LYS A 471 15.16 6.45 -25.78
CA LYS A 471 14.51 7.45 -26.65
C LYS A 471 12.97 7.36 -26.73
N ASN A 472 12.37 6.23 -26.37
CA ASN A 472 10.91 6.11 -26.25
C ASN A 472 10.46 6.65 -24.89
N LEU A 473 11.14 6.21 -23.82
CA LEU A 473 10.89 6.61 -22.43
C LEU A 473 11.14 8.11 -22.18
N SER A 474 11.94 8.77 -23.01
CA SER A 474 12.16 10.23 -23.00
C SER A 474 11.18 11.02 -23.91
N LYS A 475 10.19 10.37 -24.52
CA LYS A 475 9.15 10.98 -25.39
C LYS A 475 7.72 10.80 -24.86
N VAL A 476 7.58 9.98 -23.82
CA VAL A 476 6.30 9.69 -23.15
C VAL A 476 6.12 10.57 -21.89
N GLN A 477 7.17 11.33 -21.53
CA GLN A 477 7.14 12.49 -20.66
C GLN A 477 6.97 13.75 -21.50
#